data_AF-A0A9P0K6Z2-F1
#
_entry.id   AF-A0A9P0K6Z2-F1
#
_cell.length_a   1.000
_cell.length_b   1.000
_cell.length_c   1.000
_cell.angle_alpha   90.00
_cell.angle_beta   90.00
_cell.angle_gamma   90.00
#
_symmetry.space_group_name_H-M   'P 1'
#
loop_
_entity.id
_entity.type
_entity.pdbx_description
1 polymer ?
#
loop_
_entity_poly.entity_id
_entity_poly.type
_entity_poly.pdbx_seq_one_letter_code
_entity_poly.pdbx_strand_id
1 'polypeptide(L)'
;MNQRVYNYRLTRARQMVECTFGILANKWQIFKACCVLHNFVRKKDGIRVNDELYESPMQSCHPTGTRAKICGLKIRDYFANYFTSPEGSRPWQYDKI
;
A
#
# COMPACT_ATOMS: atom_id res chain seq x y z
N MET A 1 -12.44 21.27 -12.52
CA MET A 1 -11.95 21.48 -11.14
C MET A 1 -11.73 20.16 -10.40
N ASN A 2 -12.70 19.26 -10.41
CA ASN A 2 -12.70 18.01 -9.62
C ASN A 2 -11.53 17.05 -9.90
N GLN A 3 -11.13 16.90 -11.17
CA GLN A 3 -9.99 16.03 -11.51
C GLN A 3 -8.65 16.55 -10.97
N ARG A 4 -8.45 17.88 -10.88
CA ARG A 4 -7.21 18.46 -10.36
C ARG A 4 -7.05 18.20 -8.86
N VAL A 5 -8.13 18.37 -8.09
CA VAL A 5 -8.18 18.06 -6.65
C VAL A 5 -7.87 16.59 -6.41
N TYR A 6 -8.54 15.70 -7.14
CA TYR A 6 -8.34 14.26 -7.03
C TYR A 6 -6.89 13.87 -7.35
N ASN A 7 -6.34 14.35 -8.46
CA ASN A 7 -4.96 14.05 -8.85
C ASN A 7 -3.95 14.58 -7.83
N TYR A 8 -4.15 15.78 -7.29
CA TYR A 8 -3.31 16.33 -6.23
C TYR A 8 -3.30 15.43 -4.98
N ARG A 9 -4.48 15.01 -4.51
CA ARG A 9 -4.62 14.11 -3.35
C ARG A 9 -3.99 12.76 -3.62
N LEU A 10 -4.21 12.18 -4.79
CA LEU A 10 -3.64 10.90 -5.19
C LEU A 10 -2.12 10.94 -5.25
N THR A 11 -1.54 11.99 -5.84
CA THR A 11 -0.07 12.16 -5.89
C THR A 11 0.53 12.26 -4.50
N ARG A 12 -0.08 13.01 -3.57
CA ARG A 12 0.38 13.11 -2.18
C ARG A 12 0.32 11.76 -1.45
N ALA A 13 -0.75 11.00 -1.64
CA ALA A 13 -0.87 9.66 -1.07
C ALA A 13 0.22 8.73 -1.62
N ARG A 14 0.46 8.76 -2.94
CA ARG A 14 1.52 7.97 -3.58
C ARG A 14 2.90 8.33 -3.04
N GLN A 15 3.18 9.62 -2.89
CA GLN A 15 4.46 10.11 -2.34
C GLN A 15 4.70 9.59 -0.92
N MET A 16 3.69 9.61 -0.04
CA MET A 16 3.81 9.07 1.32
C MET A 16 4.14 7.57 1.30
N VAL A 17 3.45 6.82 0.45
CA VAL A 17 3.65 5.38 0.30
C VAL A 17 5.06 5.08 -0.22
N GLU A 18 5.52 5.79 -1.24
CA GLU A 18 6.87 5.65 -1.79
C GLU A 18 7.96 6.00 -0.78
N CYS A 19 7.81 7.09 -0.04
CA CYS A 19 8.77 7.46 1.01
C CYS A 19 8.84 6.35 2.09
N THR A 20 7.69 5.81 2.49
CA THR A 20 7.62 4.74 3.49
C THR A 20 8.31 3.48 2.99
N PHE A 21 8.01 3.03 1.78
CA PHE A 21 8.67 1.87 1.17
C PHE A 21 10.16 2.12 0.92
N GLY A 22 10.57 3.33 0.58
CA GLY A 22 11.98 3.70 0.44
C GLY A 22 12.74 3.58 1.76
N ILE A 23 12.18 4.08 2.86
CA ILE A 23 12.75 3.91 4.21
C ILE A 23 12.83 2.41 4.57
N LEU A 24 11.76 1.66 4.28
CA LEU A 24 11.70 0.22 4.54
C LEU A 24 12.76 -0.55 3.76
N ALA A 25 12.93 -0.26 2.47
CA ALA A 25 13.93 -0.87 1.60
C ALA A 25 15.36 -0.57 2.09
N ASN A 26 15.64 0.67 2.48
CA ASN A 26 16.93 1.07 3.04
C ASN A 26 17.24 0.38 4.37
N LYS A 27 16.22 0.07 5.17
CA LYS A 27 16.35 -0.60 6.48
C LYS A 27 16.08 -2.10 6.43
N TRP A 28 15.99 -2.69 5.24
CA TRP A 28 15.61 -4.10 5.03
C TRP A 28 16.49 -5.10 5.82
N GLN A 29 17.78 -4.79 5.99
CA GLN A 29 18.71 -5.64 6.74
C GLN A 29 18.33 -5.75 8.22
N ILE A 30 17.78 -4.69 8.83
CA ILE A 30 17.33 -4.71 10.23
C ILE A 30 16.13 -5.65 10.38
N PHE A 31 15.18 -5.60 9.44
CA PHE A 31 14.04 -6.52 9.43
C PHE A 31 14.48 -7.98 9.28
N LYS A 32 15.43 -8.25 8.38
CA LYS A 32 16.03 -9.59 8.24
C LYS A 32 16.69 -10.06 9.54
N ALA A 33 17.46 -9.19 10.21
CA ALA A 33 18.09 -9.51 11.48
C ALA A 33 17.06 -9.83 12.57
N CYS A 34 15.97 -9.07 12.66
CA CYS A 34 14.87 -9.37 13.58
C CYS A 34 14.22 -10.74 13.29
N CYS A 35 13.97 -11.07 12.01
CA CYS A 35 13.42 -12.37 11.63
C CYS A 35 14.37 -13.53 11.98
N VAL A 36 15.67 -13.37 11.71
CA VAL A 36 16.69 -14.37 12.05
C VAL A 36 16.80 -14.54 13.57
N LEU A 37 16.82 -13.44 14.33
CA LEU A 37 16.86 -13.48 15.79
C LEU A 37 15.60 -14.13 16.36
N HIS A 38 14.43 -13.82 15.84
CA HIS A 38 13.17 -14.48 16.21
C HIS A 38 13.26 -15.99 16.00
N ASN A 39 13.79 -16.43 14.86
CA ASN A 39 13.99 -17.86 14.57
C ASN A 39 15.02 -18.49 15.54
N PHE A 40 16.09 -17.77 15.89
CA PHE A 40 17.11 -18.23 16.83
C PHE A 40 16.56 -18.41 18.25
N VAL A 41 15.82 -17.40 18.75
CA VAL A 41 15.17 -17.46 20.08
C VAL A 41 14.15 -18.59 20.12
N ARG A 42 13.31 -18.74 19.08
CA ARG A 42 12.36 -19.85 18.98
C ARG A 42 13.01 -21.22 19.03
N LYS A 43 14.16 -21.40 18.36
CA LYS A 43 14.93 -22.65 18.42
C LYS A 43 15.49 -22.92 19.82
N LYS A 44 15.92 -21.86 20.53
CA LYS A 44 16.47 -21.96 21.89
C LYS A 44 15.40 -22.31 22.93
N ASP A 45 14.20 -21.75 22.81
CA ASP A 45 13.09 -21.97 23.75
C ASP A 45 12.36 -23.31 23.51
N GLY A 46 12.81 -24.12 22.56
CA GLY A 46 12.23 -25.43 22.26
C GLY A 46 10.84 -25.37 21.62
N ILE A 47 10.38 -24.17 21.23
CA ILE A 47 9.08 -23.95 20.60
C ILE A 47 9.16 -24.42 19.13
N ARG A 48 8.93 -25.72 18.94
CA ARG A 48 8.74 -26.32 17.62
C ARG A 48 7.29 -26.11 17.20
N VAL A 49 6.95 -24.90 16.74
CA VAL A 49 5.83 -24.81 15.80
C VAL A 49 6.35 -25.53 14.56
N ASN A 50 5.73 -26.65 14.19
CA ASN A 50 6.01 -27.27 12.91
C ASN A 50 5.99 -26.15 11.87
N ASP A 51 7.00 -26.09 11.00
CA ASP A 51 6.89 -25.37 9.74
C ASP A 51 5.84 -26.11 8.87
N GLU A 52 4.62 -26.28 9.38
CA GLU A 52 3.42 -26.25 8.57
C GLU A 52 3.46 -24.86 7.96
N LEU A 53 4.17 -24.85 6.83
CA LEU A 53 4.42 -23.73 5.97
C LEU A 53 3.23 -22.80 6.06
N TYR A 54 3.49 -21.54 6.40
CA TYR A 54 2.59 -20.49 5.97
C TYR A 54 2.60 -20.55 4.44
N GLU A 55 1.79 -21.47 3.88
CA GLU A 55 1.22 -21.42 2.56
C GLU A 55 0.49 -20.10 2.56
N SER A 56 1.20 -19.04 2.17
CA SER A 56 0.60 -17.73 2.04
C SER A 56 -0.59 -17.95 1.11
N PRO A 57 -1.84 -17.79 1.58
CA PRO A 57 -3.01 -18.06 0.73
C PRO A 57 -3.10 -17.04 -0.43
N MET A 58 -2.16 -16.09 -0.48
CA MET A 58 -1.92 -15.21 -1.61
C MET A 58 -1.37 -16.01 -2.80
N GLN A 59 -2.27 -16.35 -3.71
CA GLN A 59 -1.89 -16.68 -5.08
C GLN A 59 -1.10 -15.52 -5.70
N SER A 60 0.01 -15.85 -6.38
CA SER A 60 0.69 -14.91 -7.26
C SER A 60 -0.32 -14.32 -8.25
N CYS A 61 -0.54 -13.01 -8.20
CA CYS A 61 -1.39 -12.35 -9.18
C CYS A 61 -0.80 -12.55 -10.57
N HIS A 62 -1.58 -13.15 -11.47
CA HIS A 62 -1.24 -13.21 -12.88
C HIS A 62 -1.02 -11.77 -13.38
N PRO A 63 0.09 -11.48 -14.09
CA PRO A 63 0.32 -10.15 -14.65
C PRO A 63 -0.81 -9.82 -15.62
N THR A 64 -1.79 -9.06 -15.14
CA THR A 64 -2.94 -8.64 -15.93
C THR A 64 -2.48 -7.41 -16.72
N GLY A 65 -2.50 -7.54 -18.05
CA GLY A 65 -1.91 -6.58 -18.98
C GLY A 65 -2.15 -5.11 -18.65
N THR A 66 -1.11 -4.32 -18.90
CA THR A 66 -0.84 -2.91 -18.53
C THR A 66 -1.87 -1.87 -19.00
N ARG A 67 -2.98 -2.26 -19.63
CA ARG A 67 -4.02 -1.33 -20.07
C ARG A 67 -5.15 -1.31 -19.06
N ALA A 68 -5.21 -0.23 -18.28
CA ALA A 68 -6.32 0.06 -17.39
C ALA A 68 -7.64 -0.11 -18.17
N LYS A 69 -8.36 -1.20 -17.86
CA LYS A 69 -9.70 -1.45 -18.43
C LYS A 69 -10.61 -0.28 -18.07
N ILE A 70 -11.69 -0.10 -18.83
CA ILE A 70 -12.79 0.84 -18.54
C ILE A 70 -13.21 0.79 -17.06
N CYS A 71 -13.10 -0.39 -16.41
CA CYS A 71 -13.32 -0.57 -14.98
C CYS A 71 -12.43 0.33 -14.08
N GLY A 72 -11.13 0.47 -14.40
CA GLY A 72 -10.23 1.35 -13.65
C GLY A 72 -10.59 2.83 -13.79
N LEU A 73 -11.11 3.25 -14.96
CA LEU A 73 -11.64 4.59 -15.15
C LEU A 73 -12.90 4.82 -14.31
N LYS A 74 -13.84 3.85 -14.29
CA LYS A 74 -15.05 3.94 -13.46
C LYS A 74 -14.72 4.06 -11.97
N ILE A 75 -13.76 3.28 -11.47
CA ILE A 75 -13.31 3.36 -10.07
C ILE A 75 -12.69 4.74 -9.79
N ARG A 76 -11.86 5.23 -10.71
CA ARG A 76 -11.25 6.56 -10.59
C ARG A 76 -12.32 7.66 -10.54
N ASP A 77 -13.30 7.60 -11.42
CA ASP A 77 -14.35 8.60 -11.50
C ASP A 77 -15.27 8.55 -10.27
N TYR A 78 -15.56 7.35 -9.74
CA TYR A 78 -16.26 7.18 -8.47
C TYR A 78 -15.53 7.88 -7.31
N PHE A 79 -14.23 7.62 -7.15
CA PHE A 79 -13.44 8.27 -6.09
C PHE A 79 -13.30 9.78 -6.31
N ALA A 80 -13.10 10.23 -7.55
CA ALA A 80 -13.03 11.65 -7.86
C ALA A 80 -14.32 12.37 -7.45
N ASN A 81 -15.48 11.79 -7.75
CA ASN A 81 -16.78 12.34 -7.37
C ASN A 81 -16.95 12.38 -5.85
N TYR A 82 -16.68 11.27 -5.15
CA TYR A 82 -16.75 11.18 -3.69
C TYR A 82 -15.86 12.22 -3.00
N PHE A 83 -14.60 12.37 -3.42
CA PHE A 83 -13.69 13.33 -2.80
C PHE A 83 -14.02 14.80 -3.09
N THR A 84 -14.93 15.06 -4.03
CA THR A 84 -15.48 16.39 -4.29
C THR A 84 -16.90 16.59 -3.75
N SER A 85 -17.53 15.55 -3.20
CA SER A 85 -18.84 15.68 -2.55
C SER A 85 -18.69 16.40 -1.20
N PRO A 86 -19.77 16.97 -0.64
CA PRO A 86 -19.73 17.63 0.66
C PRO A 86 -19.12 16.73 1.77
N GLU A 87 -19.43 15.44 1.73
CA GLU A 87 -19.00 14.44 2.72
C GLU A 87 -17.52 14.07 2.60
N GLY A 88 -16.98 14.03 1.37
CA GLY A 88 -15.59 13.68 1.09
C GLY A 88 -14.64 14.86 0.91
N SER A 89 -15.20 16.08 0.87
CA SER A 89 -14.48 17.34 0.74
C SER A 89 -13.71 17.69 2.01
N ARG A 90 -12.52 18.29 1.85
CA ARG A 90 -11.77 18.87 2.96
C ARG A 90 -11.76 20.39 2.85
N PRO A 91 -11.83 21.14 3.96
CA PRO A 91 -11.84 22.61 3.93
C PRO A 91 -10.69 23.22 3.12
N TRP A 92 -9.50 22.64 3.21
CA TRP A 92 -8.27 23.12 2.57
C TRP A 92 -8.01 22.53 1.18
N GLN A 93 -8.95 21.79 0.60
CA GLN A 93 -8.66 21.01 -0.62
C GLN A 93 -8.44 21.87 -1.87
N TYR A 94 -8.92 23.12 -1.86
CA TYR A 94 -8.75 24.06 -2.96
C TYR A 94 -7.65 25.09 -2.71
N ASP A 95 -7.13 25.21 -1.49
CA ASP A 95 -6.11 26.19 -1.11
C ASP A 95 -4.76 25.96 -1.81
N LYS A 96 -4.54 24.74 -2.32
CA LYS A 96 -3.27 24.30 -2.92
C LYS A 96 -3.36 23.97 -4.42
N ILE A 97 -4.46 24.35 -5.08
CA ILE A 97 -4.72 24.04 -6.51
C ILE A 97 -4.58 25.29 -7.35
#